data_AF-A0A075AN19-F1
#
_entry.id   AF-A0A075AN19-F1
#
_cell.length_a   1.000
_cell.length_b   1.000
_cell.length_c   1.000
_cell.angle_alpha   90.00
_cell.angle_beta   90.00
_cell.angle_gamma   90.00
#
_symmetry.space_group_name_H-M   'P 1'
#
loop_
_entity.id
_entity.type
_entity.pdbx_description
1 polymer ?
#
loop_
_entity_poly.entity_id
_entity_poly.type
_entity_poly.pdbx_seq_one_letter_code
_entity_poly.pdbx_strand_id
1 'polypeptide(L)'
;MVFPQHIPVDLSAKSVQEATSRYESMRRKPFDAKFRACDAFSITFADEEEEKKEFGCEYTFNLKEAVESVPEYLVYKETLERIAREEGLELVYWKNFTEMYYDFCAEEPFQSMLTRMNVLNKQGSIDPEDWEVIALYSSFAFKKK
;
A
#
# COMPACT_ATOMS: atom_id res chain seq x y z
N MET A 1 11.78 1.83 -19.75
CA MET A 1 11.62 0.96 -18.56
C MET A 1 10.13 0.71 -18.46
N VAL A 2 9.68 -0.52 -18.70
CA VAL A 2 8.26 -0.89 -18.62
C VAL A 2 8.02 -1.30 -17.18
N PHE A 3 7.35 -0.45 -16.40
CA PHE A 3 6.92 -0.81 -15.06
C PHE A 3 5.84 -1.91 -15.17
N PRO A 4 5.83 -2.92 -14.29
CA PRO A 4 4.79 -3.93 -14.30
C PRO A 4 3.42 -3.25 -14.12
N GLN A 5 2.42 -3.68 -14.90
CA GLN A 5 1.03 -3.21 -14.79
C GLN A 5 0.31 -3.73 -13.53
N HIS A 6 1.03 -4.41 -12.64
CA HIS A 6 0.51 -5.16 -11.50
C HIS A 6 1.27 -4.73 -10.26
N ILE A 7 0.55 -4.27 -9.24
CA ILE A 7 1.14 -3.68 -8.04
C ILE A 7 0.56 -4.39 -6.82
N PRO A 8 1.37 -5.09 -6.02
CA PRO A 8 0.90 -5.68 -4.77
C PRO A 8 0.38 -4.60 -3.81
N VAL A 9 -0.71 -4.92 -3.12
CA VAL A 9 -1.31 -4.05 -2.11
C VAL A 9 -1.25 -4.81 -0.79
N ASP A 10 -0.28 -4.46 0.06
CA ASP A 10 -0.21 -4.99 1.42
C ASP A 10 -1.29 -4.34 2.29
N LEU A 11 -2.23 -5.16 2.71
CA LEU A 11 -3.17 -4.86 3.78
C LEU A 11 -3.09 -5.97 4.83
N SER A 12 -1.93 -6.15 5.47
CA SER A 12 -1.87 -7.04 6.63
C SER A 12 -2.78 -6.50 7.75
N ALA A 13 -3.50 -7.39 8.43
CA ALA A 13 -4.35 -7.06 9.57
C ALA A 13 -3.56 -6.34 10.69
N LYS A 14 -2.27 -6.64 10.79
CA LYS A 14 -1.34 -5.99 11.72
C LYS A 14 -1.05 -4.54 11.32
N SER A 15 -0.78 -4.26 10.05
CA SER A 15 -0.60 -2.89 9.53
C SER A 15 -1.84 -2.02 9.78
N VAL A 16 -3.03 -2.61 9.60
CA VAL A 16 -4.32 -1.96 9.92
C VAL A 16 -4.46 -1.68 11.42
N GLN A 17 -4.11 -2.63 12.29
CA GLN A 17 -4.15 -2.45 13.75
C GLN A 17 -3.18 -1.37 14.24
N GLU A 18 -1.95 -1.35 13.70
CA GLU A 18 -0.96 -0.34 14.04
C GLU A 18 -1.38 1.05 13.57
N ALA A 19 -1.87 1.18 12.33
CA ALA A 19 -2.39 2.44 11.81
C ALA A 19 -3.58 2.95 12.64
N THR A 20 -4.49 2.04 13.03
CA THR A 20 -5.61 2.35 13.93
C THR A 20 -5.12 2.86 15.28
N SER A 21 -4.19 2.14 15.93
CA SER A 21 -3.67 2.51 17.25
C SER A 21 -2.95 3.87 17.23
N ARG A 22 -2.17 4.13 16.17
CA ARG A 22 -1.51 5.43 15.96
C ARG A 22 -2.54 6.55 15.76
N TYR A 23 -3.59 6.32 14.98
CA TYR A 23 -4.64 7.29 14.74
C TYR A 23 -5.48 7.60 15.99
N GLU A 24 -5.81 6.59 16.77
CA GLU A 24 -6.61 6.73 17.99
C GLU A 24 -5.86 7.45 19.11
N SER A 25 -4.55 7.26 19.20
CA SER A 25 -3.68 7.94 20.17
C SER A 25 -3.37 9.40 19.82
N MET A 26 -3.78 9.89 18.64
CA MET A 26 -3.58 11.29 18.26
C MET A 26 -4.41 12.23 19.13
N ARG A 27 -3.74 13.22 19.75
CA ARG A 27 -4.37 14.26 20.58
C ARG A 27 -5.42 15.08 19.81
N ARG A 28 -5.29 15.17 18.48
CA ARG A 28 -6.23 15.85 17.59
C ARG A 28 -6.37 15.04 16.31
N LYS A 29 -7.60 14.59 16.02
CA LYS A 29 -7.91 13.80 14.82
C LYS A 29 -8.26 14.75 13.67
N PRO A 30 -7.44 14.82 12.60
CA PRO A 30 -7.62 15.81 11.54
C PRO A 30 -8.77 15.48 10.57
N PHE A 31 -9.24 14.22 10.55
CA PHE A 31 -10.36 13.78 9.70
C PHE A 31 -11.19 12.69 10.42
N ASP A 32 -12.19 12.10 9.75
CA ASP A 32 -12.80 10.85 10.21
C ASP A 32 -12.17 9.70 9.41
N ALA A 33 -11.63 8.69 10.10
CA ALA A 33 -10.91 7.59 9.48
C ALA A 33 -11.44 6.25 9.99
N LYS A 34 -11.77 5.35 9.06
CA LYS A 34 -12.14 3.97 9.36
C LYS A 34 -11.14 3.05 8.71
N PHE A 35 -10.41 2.30 9.53
CA PHE A 35 -9.48 1.28 9.09
C PHE A 35 -10.21 -0.07 9.07
N ARG A 36 -10.00 -0.84 8.00
CA ARG A 36 -10.60 -2.16 7.80
C ARG A 36 -9.53 -3.06 7.18
N ALA A 37 -9.35 -4.25 7.74
CA ALA A 37 -8.66 -5.36 7.09
C ALA A 37 -9.75 -6.27 6.50
N CYS A 38 -9.56 -6.72 5.26
CA CYS A 38 -10.42 -7.73 4.66
C CYS A 38 -9.70 -9.07 4.75
N ASP A 39 -10.31 -10.04 5.43
CA ASP A 39 -9.83 -11.42 5.46
C ASP A 39 -10.24 -12.12 4.15
N ALA A 40 -9.26 -12.59 3.38
CA ALA A 40 -9.46 -13.55 2.30
C ALA A 40 -8.40 -14.66 2.42
N PHE A 41 -8.73 -15.87 1.95
CA PHE A 41 -7.99 -17.11 2.22
C PHE A 41 -7.46 -17.77 0.93
N SER A 42 -6.20 -18.22 0.98
CA SER A 42 -5.39 -19.10 0.12
C SER A 42 -5.08 -18.68 -1.34
N ILE A 43 -3.81 -18.86 -1.77
CA ILE A 43 -3.27 -19.85 -2.75
C ILE A 43 -1.72 -19.84 -2.84
N THR A 44 -1.12 -21.02 -2.72
CA THR A 44 0.21 -21.38 -3.24
C THR A 44 0.33 -21.20 -4.77
N PHE A 45 1.30 -20.43 -5.29
CA PHE A 45 1.61 -20.47 -6.73
C PHE A 45 2.33 -21.78 -7.08
N ALA A 46 1.58 -22.77 -7.58
CA ALA A 46 2.10 -24.08 -7.94
C ALA A 46 2.60 -24.16 -9.39
N ASP A 47 2.08 -23.34 -10.32
CA ASP A 47 2.32 -23.50 -11.76
C ASP A 47 2.24 -22.18 -12.54
N GLU A 48 3.02 -22.09 -13.63
CA GLU A 48 3.14 -20.93 -14.55
C GLU A 48 1.84 -20.57 -15.31
N GLU A 49 0.74 -21.31 -15.13
CA GLU A 49 -0.56 -21.07 -15.78
C GLU A 49 -1.55 -20.17 -14.99
N GLU A 50 -1.19 -19.70 -13.78
CA GLU A 50 -2.09 -18.90 -12.93
C GLU A 50 -2.14 -17.38 -13.26
N GLU A 51 -1.60 -16.94 -14.39
CA GLU A 51 -1.43 -15.53 -14.76
C GLU A 51 -2.72 -14.67 -14.90
N LYS A 52 -3.93 -15.21 -14.63
CA LYS A 52 -5.19 -14.50 -14.92
C LYS A 52 -6.35 -14.74 -13.95
N LYS A 53 -6.09 -15.08 -12.69
CA LYS A 53 -7.18 -15.13 -11.70
C LYS A 53 -7.41 -13.74 -11.11
N GLU A 54 -8.65 -13.26 -11.16
CA GLU A 54 -9.06 -11.95 -10.62
C GLU A 54 -8.97 -11.87 -9.08
N PHE A 55 -9.02 -13.03 -8.41
CA PHE A 55 -8.96 -13.17 -6.95
C PHE A 55 -8.14 -14.38 -6.53
N GLY A 56 -7.64 -14.36 -5.29
CA GLY A 56 -7.01 -15.50 -4.64
C GLY A 56 -5.53 -15.69 -5.00
N CYS A 57 -4.89 -14.80 -5.75
CA CYS A 57 -3.46 -14.90 -6.02
C CYS A 57 -2.65 -14.52 -4.76
N GLU A 58 -2.27 -15.50 -3.93
CA GLU A 58 -1.50 -15.26 -2.70
C GLU A 58 0.01 -15.32 -2.95
N TYR A 59 0.73 -14.35 -2.41
CA TYR A 59 2.19 -14.37 -2.32
C TYR A 59 2.62 -14.26 -0.85
N THR A 60 3.83 -14.76 -0.56
CA THR A 60 4.48 -14.53 0.72
C THR A 60 5.58 -13.50 0.53
N PHE A 61 5.49 -12.36 1.21
CA PHE A 61 6.53 -11.35 1.23
C PHE A 61 7.32 -11.45 2.53
N ASN A 62 8.61 -11.75 2.42
CA ASN A 62 9.49 -11.86 3.56
C ASN A 62 10.35 -10.60 3.65
N LEU A 63 9.90 -9.60 4.41
CA LEU A 63 10.79 -8.52 4.83
C LEU A 63 11.74 -9.06 5.89
N LYS A 64 13.06 -8.88 5.73
CA LYS A 64 14.08 -9.44 6.64
C LYS A 64 13.87 -9.08 8.13
N GLU A 65 13.11 -8.03 8.42
CA GLU A 65 12.83 -7.52 9.77
C GLU A 65 11.42 -7.87 10.29
N ALA A 66 10.56 -8.47 9.45
CA ALA A 66 9.23 -8.91 9.86
C ALA A 66 9.28 -10.37 10.36
N VAL A 67 8.92 -10.57 11.63
CA VAL A 67 9.07 -11.85 12.36
C VAL A 67 8.05 -12.92 11.91
N GLU A 68 7.01 -12.57 11.14
CA GLU A 68 5.94 -13.49 10.76
C GLU A 68 5.69 -13.47 9.25
N SER A 69 5.75 -14.66 8.62
CA SER A 69 5.36 -14.90 7.23
C SER A 69 3.84 -14.86 7.12
N VAL A 70 3.31 -13.67 6.85
CA VAL A 70 1.87 -13.45 6.63
C VAL A 70 1.55 -13.65 5.14
N PRO A 71 0.51 -14.43 4.78
CA PRO A 71 0.08 -14.53 3.38
C PRO A 71 -0.56 -13.21 2.93
N GLU A 72 -0.11 -12.68 1.80
CA GLU A 72 -0.62 -11.47 1.14
C GLU A 72 -1.27 -11.83 -0.20
N TYR A 73 -2.13 -10.97 -0.76
CA TYR A 73 -2.86 -11.25 -2.00
C TYR A 73 -2.67 -10.15 -3.04
N LEU A 74 -2.53 -10.53 -4.31
CA LEU A 74 -2.43 -9.57 -5.40
C LEU A 74 -3.78 -8.87 -5.61
N VAL A 75 -3.74 -7.54 -5.65
CA VAL A 75 -4.89 -6.70 -5.92
C VAL A 75 -4.74 -6.06 -7.28
N TYR A 76 -5.62 -6.44 -8.21
CA TYR A 76 -5.68 -5.80 -9.52
C TYR A 76 -6.45 -4.49 -9.41
N LYS A 77 -5.88 -3.42 -9.98
CA LYS A 77 -6.48 -2.08 -9.96
C LYS A 77 -7.88 -2.10 -10.56
N GLU A 78 -8.04 -2.74 -11.72
CA GLU A 78 -9.29 -2.79 -12.48
C GLU A 78 -10.38 -3.51 -11.69
N THR A 79 -10.01 -4.59 -11.00
CA THR A 79 -10.89 -5.34 -10.09
C THR A 79 -11.31 -4.49 -8.91
N LEU A 80 -10.36 -3.84 -8.23
CA LEU A 80 -10.64 -3.00 -7.07
C LEU A 80 -11.53 -1.81 -7.45
N GLU A 81 -11.25 -1.16 -8.58
CA GLU A 81 -12.06 -0.06 -9.08
C GLU A 81 -13.48 -0.51 -9.43
N ARG A 82 -13.64 -1.70 -10.06
CA ARG A 82 -14.95 -2.26 -10.39
C ARG A 82 -15.79 -2.50 -9.14
N ILE A 83 -15.23 -3.18 -8.13
CA ILE A 83 -15.93 -3.48 -6.87
C ILE A 83 -16.28 -2.18 -6.12
N ALA A 84 -15.34 -1.23 -6.05
CA ALA A 84 -15.60 0.05 -5.41
C ALA A 84 -16.74 0.81 -6.10
N ARG A 85 -16.82 0.76 -7.44
CA ARG A 85 -17.89 1.38 -8.22
C ARG A 85 -19.27 0.79 -7.92
N GLU A 86 -19.35 -0.53 -7.72
CA GLU A 86 -20.57 -1.23 -7.32
C GLU A 86 -21.08 -0.71 -5.95
N GLU A 87 -20.17 -0.31 -5.06
CA GLU A 87 -20.47 0.30 -3.76
C GLU A 87 -20.64 1.83 -3.80
N GLY A 88 -20.74 2.43 -4.99
CA GLY A 88 -20.92 3.88 -5.15
C GLY A 88 -19.67 4.72 -4.85
N LEU A 89 -18.49 4.11 -4.89
CA LEU A 89 -17.21 4.77 -4.75
C LEU A 89 -16.57 5.01 -6.13
N GLU A 90 -15.91 6.15 -6.29
CA GLU A 90 -15.19 6.54 -7.51
C GLU A 90 -13.70 6.65 -7.21
N LEU A 91 -12.86 5.98 -8.00
CA LEU A 91 -11.40 6.08 -7.88
C LEU A 91 -10.97 7.48 -8.35
N VAL A 92 -10.40 8.28 -7.45
CA VAL A 92 -9.96 9.65 -7.75
C VAL A 92 -8.43 9.80 -7.76
N TYR A 93 -7.71 8.81 -7.26
CA TYR A 93 -6.25 8.83 -7.18
C TYR A 93 -5.70 7.40 -7.20
N TRP A 94 -4.67 7.17 -8.01
CA TRP A 94 -3.90 5.92 -8.06
C TRP A 94 -2.47 6.24 -8.51
N LYS A 95 -1.49 6.00 -7.65
CA LYS A 95 -0.05 6.14 -7.94
C LYS A 95 0.76 5.16 -7.14
N ASN A 96 1.82 4.61 -7.70
CA ASN A 96 2.77 3.84 -6.90
C ASN A 96 3.47 4.76 -5.87
N PHE A 97 4.07 4.21 -4.82
CA PHE A 97 4.69 5.03 -3.78
C PHE A 97 5.89 5.84 -4.28
N THR A 98 6.55 5.40 -5.35
CA THR A 98 7.63 6.17 -5.98
C THR A 98 7.09 7.43 -6.62
N GLU A 99 6.03 7.33 -7.42
CA GLU A 99 5.33 8.45 -8.02
C GLU A 99 4.78 9.41 -6.95
N MET A 100 4.11 8.86 -5.93
CA MET A 100 3.60 9.63 -4.80
C MET A 100 4.72 10.37 -4.06
N TYR A 101 5.86 9.71 -3.81
CA TYR A 101 6.98 10.36 -3.17
C TYR A 101 7.45 11.58 -3.98
N TYR A 102 7.66 11.42 -5.28
CA TYR A 102 8.14 12.54 -6.11
C TYR A 102 7.12 13.68 -6.25
N ASP A 103 5.82 13.40 -6.14
CA ASP A 103 4.81 14.46 -6.13
C ASP A 103 4.91 15.34 -4.87
N PHE A 104 5.21 14.75 -3.72
CA PHE A 104 5.05 15.43 -2.42
C PHE A 104 6.36 15.72 -1.67
N CYS A 105 7.47 15.05 -2.01
CA CYS A 105 8.69 15.06 -1.18
C CYS A 105 9.34 16.44 -1.06
N ALA A 106 9.10 17.33 -2.02
CA ALA A 106 9.63 18.70 -2.05
C ALA A 106 8.67 19.74 -1.44
N GLU A 107 7.45 19.34 -1.09
CA GLU A 107 6.42 20.24 -0.57
C GLU A 107 6.38 20.22 0.96
N GLU A 108 6.21 21.38 1.60
CA GLU A 108 5.86 21.45 3.01
C GLU A 108 4.35 21.24 3.19
N PRO A 109 3.90 20.52 4.25
CA PRO A 109 4.67 20.05 5.40
C PRO A 109 5.33 18.66 5.22
N PHE A 110 5.28 18.06 4.03
CA PHE A 110 5.67 16.67 3.82
C PHE A 110 7.18 16.47 3.92
N GLN A 111 7.99 17.39 3.39
CA GLN A 111 9.45 17.33 3.48
C GLN A 111 9.93 17.31 4.95
N SER A 112 9.44 18.24 5.78
CA SER A 112 9.75 18.24 7.22
C SER A 112 9.22 17.00 7.94
N MET A 113 8.08 16.45 7.53
CA MET A 113 7.54 15.20 8.09
C MET A 113 8.43 13.99 7.77
N LEU A 114 8.87 13.83 6.51
CA LEU A 114 9.78 12.75 6.09
C LEU A 114 11.08 12.75 6.90
N THR A 115 11.61 13.95 7.16
CA THR A 115 12.79 14.14 8.01
C THR A 115 12.50 13.75 9.47
N ARG A 116 11.41 14.24 10.05
CA ARG A 116 11.04 13.97 11.46
C ARG A 116 10.72 12.50 11.73
N MET A 117 10.24 11.79 10.72
CA MET A 117 9.92 10.36 10.79
C MET A 117 11.13 9.46 10.50
N ASN A 118 12.31 10.03 10.24
CA ASN A 118 13.53 9.31 9.86
C ASN A 118 13.34 8.43 8.61
N VAL A 119 12.54 8.90 7.64
CA VAL A 119 12.40 8.22 6.34
C VAL A 119 13.60 8.53 5.45
N LEU A 120 14.19 9.71 5.61
CA LEU A 120 15.35 10.14 4.84
C LEU A 120 16.65 9.79 5.59
N ASN A 121 17.64 9.32 4.85
CA ASN A 121 19.00 9.14 5.32
C ASN A 121 19.68 10.49 5.63
N LYS A 122 20.95 10.44 6.04
CA LYS A 122 21.73 11.64 6.41
C LYS A 122 21.95 12.60 5.23
N GLN A 123 21.77 12.14 3.99
CA GLN A 123 21.88 12.93 2.77
C GLN A 123 20.53 13.53 2.35
N GLY A 124 19.45 13.25 3.07
CA GLY A 124 18.11 13.74 2.76
C GLY A 124 17.40 12.97 1.65
N SER A 125 17.81 11.72 1.38
CA SER A 125 17.17 10.85 0.40
C SER A 125 16.75 9.52 1.02
N ILE A 126 15.90 8.75 0.34
CA ILE A 126 15.65 7.34 0.67
C ILE A 126 16.85 6.50 0.19
N ASP A 127 17.19 5.44 0.92
CA ASP A 127 18.31 4.57 0.54
C ASP A 127 18.00 3.79 -0.76
N PRO A 128 18.98 3.60 -1.66
CA PRO A 128 18.76 2.95 -2.95
C PRO A 128 18.07 1.58 -2.87
N GLU A 129 18.37 0.81 -1.83
CA GLU A 129 17.86 -0.54 -1.61
C GLU A 129 16.36 -0.55 -1.25
N ASP A 130 15.89 0.50 -0.57
CA ASP A 130 14.49 0.62 -0.15
C ASP A 130 13.56 0.93 -1.33
N TRP A 131 14.08 1.55 -2.40
CA TRP A 131 13.28 1.89 -3.58
C TRP A 131 12.66 0.68 -4.28
N GLU A 132 13.35 -0.46 -4.28
CA GLU A 132 12.83 -1.69 -4.87
C GLU A 132 11.58 -2.17 -4.12
N VAL A 133 11.58 -2.06 -2.78
CA VAL A 133 10.45 -2.42 -1.93
C VAL A 133 9.34 -1.38 -2.02
N ILE A 134 9.68 -0.09 -2.00
CA ILE A 134 8.70 1.01 -2.10
C ILE A 134 7.92 0.92 -3.41
N ALA A 135 8.59 0.58 -4.51
CA ALA A 135 7.96 0.44 -5.83
C ALA A 135 6.92 -0.69 -5.89
N LEU A 136 6.95 -1.65 -4.96
CA LEU A 136 5.93 -2.70 -4.85
C LEU A 136 4.58 -2.17 -4.38
N TYR A 137 4.52 -1.01 -3.73
CA TYR A 137 3.28 -0.52 -3.13
C TYR A 137 2.60 0.57 -3.95
N SER A 138 1.27 0.57 -3.91
CA SER A 138 0.42 1.62 -4.46
C SER A 138 -0.36 2.39 -3.41
N SER A 139 -0.49 3.69 -3.67
CA SER A 139 -1.37 4.62 -2.98
C SER A 139 -2.60 4.90 -3.86
N PHE A 140 -3.79 4.83 -3.27
CA PHE A 140 -5.03 5.12 -3.98
C PHE A 140 -6.06 5.79 -3.06
N ALA A 141 -6.99 6.54 -3.65
CA ALA A 141 -8.09 7.15 -2.91
C ALA A 141 -9.41 7.03 -3.68
N PHE A 142 -10.46 6.69 -2.94
CA PHE A 142 -11.83 6.64 -3.44
C PHE A 142 -12.67 7.78 -2.84
N LYS A 143 -13.58 8.33 -3.63
CA LYS A 143 -14.57 9.32 -3.20
C LYS A 143 -15.96 8.71 -3.29
N LYS A 144 -16.75 8.83 -2.22
CA LYS A 144 -18.17 8.44 -2.25
C LYS A 144 -18.97 9.42 -3.10
N LYS A 145 -19.79 8.88 -4.01
CA LYS A 145 -20.75 9.67 -4.78
C LYS A 145 -21.89 10.21 -3.93
#